data_AF-A0A7X8RKR3-F1
#
_entry.id   AF-A0A7X8RKR3-F1
#
_cell.length_a   1.000
_cell.length_b   1.000
_cell.length_c   1.000
_cell.angle_alpha   90.00
_cell.angle_beta   90.00
_cell.angle_gamma   90.00
#
_symmetry.space_group_name_H-M   'P 1'
#
loop_
_entity.id
_entity.type
_entity.pdbx_description
1 polymer ?
#
loop_
_entity_poly.entity_id
_entity_poly.type
_entity_poly.pdbx_seq_one_letter_code
_entity_poly.pdbx_strand_id
1 'polypeptide(L)'
;MKKLVILFLLFTIAACNDGDFDVPAFDFTENLNKCGEYVLYRANTDKTEALILTLKEGHLTTDSFNVSNNITLTYRVFDESFGTNYFCQSIPPSSPKVLKELKADSNTSVNIIETVETEIRIDTLSTGVKIDTIVTSSYEINFTDMVLKNDQNDKIYYESYDFGTFEIIN
;
A
#
# COMPACT_ATOMS: atom_id res chain seq x y z
N MET A 1 6.90 58.32 -33.80
CA MET A 1 5.83 57.44 -33.26
C MET A 1 6.47 56.12 -32.83
N LYS A 2 7.00 56.06 -31.60
CA LYS A 2 7.77 54.89 -31.08
C LYS A 2 7.39 54.51 -29.65
N LYS A 3 6.34 55.11 -29.08
CA LYS A 3 5.99 54.98 -27.65
C LYS A 3 4.73 54.16 -27.37
N LEU A 4 4.15 53.49 -28.37
CA LEU A 4 2.86 52.80 -28.26
C LEU A 4 2.96 51.27 -28.30
N VAL A 5 4.15 50.70 -28.24
CA VAL A 5 4.35 49.23 -28.28
C VAL A 5 4.48 48.62 -26.88
N ILE A 6 4.59 49.44 -25.82
CA ILE A 6 4.85 48.94 -24.45
C ILE A 6 3.56 48.55 -23.70
N LEU A 7 2.37 48.94 -24.17
CA LEU A 7 1.13 48.69 -23.44
C LEU A 7 0.51 47.30 -23.68
N PHE A 8 0.96 46.55 -24.69
CA PHE A 8 0.42 45.21 -24.99
C PHE A 8 1.20 44.07 -24.32
N LEU A 9 2.26 44.37 -23.58
CA LEU A 9 3.08 43.37 -22.89
C LEU A 9 2.65 43.14 -21.42
N LEU A 10 1.60 43.81 -20.94
CA LEU A 10 1.13 43.70 -19.55
C LEU A 10 0.00 42.67 -19.35
N PHE A 11 -0.49 42.01 -20.40
CA PHE A 11 -1.59 41.04 -20.30
C PHE A 11 -1.17 39.57 -20.32
N THR A 12 0.13 39.25 -20.40
CA THR A 12 0.63 37.86 -20.47
C THR A 12 1.04 37.29 -19.11
N ILE A 13 0.79 38.00 -18.00
CA ILE A 13 0.96 37.47 -16.64
C ILE A 13 -0.38 37.10 -15.99
N ALA A 14 -1.37 36.71 -16.80
CA ALA A 14 -2.38 35.78 -16.30
C ALA A 14 -1.63 34.51 -15.90
N ALA A 15 -1.17 34.51 -14.64
CA ALA A 15 -0.60 33.37 -13.99
C ALA A 15 -1.55 32.21 -14.29
N CYS A 16 -1.06 31.21 -15.03
CA CYS A 16 -1.45 29.85 -14.71
C CYS A 16 -1.13 29.74 -13.22
N ASN A 17 -2.14 29.95 -12.39
CA ASN A 17 -2.23 29.29 -11.12
C ASN A 17 -2.35 27.82 -11.52
N ASP A 18 -1.19 27.22 -11.84
CA ASP A 18 -1.05 25.79 -12.04
C ASP A 18 -1.54 25.25 -10.72
N GLY A 19 -2.76 24.71 -10.76
CA GLY A 19 -3.54 24.45 -9.58
C GLY A 19 -2.67 23.71 -8.60
N ASP A 20 -2.69 24.14 -7.35
CA ASP A 20 -2.11 23.45 -6.22
C ASP A 20 -2.69 22.02 -6.23
N PHE A 21 -2.03 21.16 -7.00
CA PHE A 21 -2.44 19.79 -7.22
C PHE A 21 -1.78 19.09 -6.05
N ASP A 22 -2.47 19.14 -4.90
CA ASP A 22 -2.30 18.22 -3.78
C ASP A 22 -2.61 16.81 -4.28
N VAL A 23 -1.80 16.33 -5.22
CA VAL A 23 -1.87 14.97 -5.73
C VAL A 23 -1.04 14.16 -4.78
N PRO A 24 -1.67 13.24 -4.05
CA PRO A 24 -0.95 12.25 -3.30
C PRO A 24 0.09 11.56 -4.19
N ALA A 25 1.33 11.43 -3.70
CA ALA A 25 2.45 11.02 -4.55
C ALA A 25 2.41 9.53 -4.94
N PHE A 26 1.54 8.74 -4.30
CA PHE A 26 1.56 7.27 -4.38
C PHE A 26 2.96 6.72 -4.06
N ASP A 27 3.56 7.26 -3.00
CA ASP A 27 4.89 6.93 -2.50
C ASP A 27 4.78 6.37 -1.07
N PHE A 28 5.26 5.15 -0.86
CA PHE A 28 5.10 4.43 0.39
C PHE A 28 6.44 4.02 0.96
N THR A 29 6.55 4.03 2.28
CA THR A 29 7.70 3.48 2.99
C THR A 29 7.87 1.99 2.70
N GLU A 30 9.09 1.48 2.85
CA GLU A 30 9.42 0.07 2.59
C GLU A 30 8.76 -0.94 3.54
N ASN A 31 8.11 -0.46 4.60
CA ASN A 31 7.50 -1.33 5.59
C ASN A 31 6.16 -1.87 5.08
N LEU A 32 6.10 -3.19 4.89
CA LEU A 32 4.83 -3.90 4.74
C LEU A 32 4.26 -4.21 6.13
N ASN A 33 3.21 -3.48 6.50
CA ASN A 33 2.56 -3.63 7.80
C ASN A 33 1.47 -4.69 7.71
N LYS A 34 1.21 -5.37 8.82
CA LYS A 34 0.19 -6.40 8.92
C LYS A 34 -0.76 -6.10 10.07
N CYS A 35 -2.03 -6.36 9.82
CA CYS A 35 -3.02 -6.48 10.87
C CYS A 35 -3.81 -7.78 10.80
N GLY A 36 -3.80 -8.55 11.88
CA GLY A 36 -4.30 -9.92 11.87
C GLY A 36 -3.50 -10.75 10.85
N GLU A 37 -4.17 -11.68 10.18
CA GLU A 37 -3.54 -12.51 9.15
C GLU A 37 -3.77 -11.94 7.75
N TYR A 38 -4.92 -11.32 7.50
CA TYR A 38 -5.40 -11.06 6.15
C TYR A 38 -5.50 -9.58 5.77
N VAL A 39 -5.01 -8.65 6.59
CA VAL A 39 -4.93 -7.23 6.23
C VAL A 39 -3.46 -6.83 6.19
N LEU A 40 -3.00 -6.44 5.01
CA LEU A 40 -1.64 -5.98 4.76
C LEU A 40 -1.72 -4.55 4.23
N TYR A 41 -0.79 -3.68 4.63
CA TYR A 41 -0.79 -2.31 4.14
C TYR A 41 0.59 -1.67 4.07
N ARG A 42 0.78 -0.89 3.00
CA ARG A 42 1.87 0.07 2.83
C ARG A 42 1.37 1.45 3.26
N ALA A 43 2.21 2.23 3.92
CA ALA A 43 1.90 3.58 4.39
C ALA A 43 2.98 4.55 3.94
N ASN A 44 2.60 5.78 3.58
CA ASN A 44 3.55 6.86 3.34
C ASN A 44 4.17 7.33 4.67
N THR A 45 5.23 8.13 4.58
CA THR A 45 5.99 8.60 5.75
C THR A 45 5.11 9.34 6.77
N ASP A 46 4.17 10.16 6.30
CA ASP A 46 3.29 10.97 7.15
C ASP A 46 2.06 10.19 7.66
N LYS A 47 1.88 8.95 7.19
CA LYS A 47 0.69 8.11 7.44
C LYS A 47 -0.62 8.82 7.08
N THR A 48 -0.61 9.58 6.01
CA THR A 48 -1.78 10.22 5.40
C THR A 48 -2.22 9.50 4.13
N GLU A 49 -1.45 8.51 3.66
CA GLU A 49 -1.78 7.64 2.55
C GLU A 49 -1.53 6.18 2.92
N ALA A 50 -2.39 5.29 2.42
CA ALA A 50 -2.17 3.85 2.55
C ALA A 50 -2.65 3.08 1.33
N LEU A 51 -1.91 2.04 0.96
CA LEU A 51 -2.34 1.00 0.03
C LEU A 51 -2.59 -0.27 0.83
N ILE A 52 -3.84 -0.72 0.85
CA ILE A 52 -4.33 -1.79 1.72
C ILE A 52 -4.76 -2.98 0.88
N LEU A 53 -4.13 -4.12 1.11
CA LEU A 53 -4.53 -5.42 0.59
C LEU A 53 -5.28 -6.18 1.70
N THR A 54 -6.53 -6.53 1.43
CA THR A 54 -7.32 -7.43 2.28
C THR A 54 -7.48 -8.76 1.55
N LEU A 55 -7.02 -9.82 2.18
CA LEU A 55 -7.09 -11.19 1.72
C LEU A 55 -8.20 -11.95 2.46
N LYS A 56 -8.37 -13.21 2.10
CA LYS A 56 -9.17 -14.19 2.82
C LYS A 56 -8.29 -15.38 3.22
N GLU A 57 -8.72 -16.11 4.23
CA GLU A 57 -8.18 -17.44 4.55
C GLU A 57 -7.96 -18.29 3.29
N GLY A 58 -6.80 -18.94 3.24
CA GLY A 58 -6.34 -19.76 2.11
C GLY A 58 -5.71 -19.00 0.94
N HIS A 59 -5.60 -17.66 1.00
CA HIS A 59 -4.96 -16.86 -0.07
C HIS A 59 -3.56 -16.33 0.30
N LEU A 60 -2.98 -16.79 1.42
CA LEU A 60 -1.58 -16.55 1.76
C LEU A 60 -0.77 -17.82 1.45
N THR A 61 -0.68 -18.14 0.16
CA THR A 61 0.07 -19.30 -0.37
C THR A 61 0.63 -18.93 -1.73
N THR A 62 1.58 -19.71 -2.24
CA THR A 62 2.07 -19.53 -3.62
C THR A 62 0.94 -19.73 -4.63
N ASP A 63 0.38 -18.62 -5.14
CA ASP A 63 -0.73 -18.62 -6.09
C ASP A 63 -0.83 -17.29 -6.85
N SER A 64 -1.58 -17.30 -7.94
CA SER A 64 -1.95 -16.12 -8.72
C SER A 64 -3.47 -16.04 -8.85
N PHE A 65 -4.04 -14.93 -8.41
CA PHE A 65 -5.48 -14.72 -8.42
C PHE A 65 -5.83 -13.25 -8.64
N ASN A 66 -7.04 -13.00 -9.13
CA ASN A 66 -7.53 -11.64 -9.31
C ASN A 66 -8.16 -11.09 -8.03
N VAL A 67 -8.07 -9.77 -7.83
CA VAL A 67 -8.91 -9.06 -6.86
C VAL A 67 -10.39 -9.32 -7.15
N SER A 68 -11.17 -9.43 -6.09
CA SER A 68 -12.58 -9.81 -6.10
C SER A 68 -13.31 -9.21 -4.89
N ASN A 69 -14.58 -9.58 -4.67
CA ASN A 69 -15.32 -9.07 -3.51
C ASN A 69 -14.72 -9.46 -2.15
N ASN A 70 -13.93 -10.54 -2.09
CA ASN A 70 -13.31 -11.04 -0.85
C ASN A 70 -11.80 -10.78 -0.78
N ILE A 71 -11.24 -10.24 -1.86
CA ILE A 71 -9.82 -9.95 -2.00
C ILE A 71 -9.76 -8.55 -2.56
N THR A 72 -9.47 -7.55 -1.73
CA THR A 72 -9.58 -6.15 -2.14
C THR A 72 -8.25 -5.45 -2.02
N LEU A 73 -7.87 -4.69 -3.04
CA LEU A 73 -6.79 -3.72 -2.99
C LEU A 73 -7.40 -2.32 -3.02
N THR A 74 -7.13 -1.53 -1.99
CA THR A 74 -7.72 -0.20 -1.81
C THR A 74 -6.62 0.80 -1.50
N TYR A 75 -6.62 1.91 -2.21
CA TYR A 75 -5.77 3.06 -1.92
C TYR A 75 -6.60 4.14 -1.20
N ARG A 76 -6.07 4.70 -0.12
CA ARG A 76 -6.75 5.72 0.70
C ARG A 76 -5.84 6.91 0.99
N VAL A 77 -6.46 8.09 1.01
CA VAL A 77 -5.89 9.35 1.49
C VAL A 77 -6.72 9.84 2.67
N PHE A 78 -6.04 10.32 3.69
CA PHE A 78 -6.61 10.71 4.97
C PHE A 78 -6.42 12.22 5.23
N ASP A 79 -7.32 12.81 6.03
CA ASP A 79 -7.24 14.23 6.41
C ASP A 79 -6.17 14.53 7.48
N GLU A 80 -5.74 13.51 8.20
CA GLU A 80 -4.65 13.55 9.17
C GLU A 80 -3.95 12.19 9.25
N SER A 81 -2.84 12.15 9.98
CA SER A 81 -2.05 10.94 10.18
C SER A 81 -2.86 9.86 10.91
N PHE A 82 -2.92 8.63 10.38
CA PHE A 82 -3.55 7.51 11.09
C PHE A 82 -2.61 6.88 12.14
N GLY A 83 -3.21 6.43 13.24
CA GLY A 83 -2.50 5.71 14.30
C GLY A 83 -2.10 4.29 13.91
N THR A 84 -1.13 3.72 14.62
CA THR A 84 -0.56 2.37 14.35
C THR A 84 -1.62 1.26 14.28
N ASN A 85 -2.69 1.37 15.07
CA ASN A 85 -3.73 0.34 15.14
C ASN A 85 -4.97 0.66 14.29
N TYR A 86 -4.92 1.66 13.39
CA TYR A 86 -6.11 2.11 12.63
C TYR A 86 -6.77 0.96 11.85
N PHE A 87 -5.96 0.17 11.13
CA PHE A 87 -6.43 -1.00 10.38
C PHE A 87 -6.65 -2.25 11.25
N CYS A 88 -6.40 -2.14 12.56
CA CYS A 88 -6.46 -3.27 13.51
C CYS A 88 -7.66 -3.29 14.42
N GLN A 89 -8.59 -2.38 14.23
CA GLN A 89 -9.77 -2.29 15.06
C GLN A 89 -10.89 -3.13 14.47
N SER A 90 -11.61 -3.85 15.32
CA SER A 90 -12.84 -4.55 14.93
C SER A 90 -13.94 -3.59 14.44
N ILE A 91 -13.86 -2.32 14.87
CA ILE A 91 -14.74 -1.25 14.43
C ILE A 91 -13.84 -0.19 13.78
N PRO A 92 -14.01 0.09 12.48
CA PRO A 92 -13.24 1.12 11.81
C PRO A 92 -13.34 2.47 12.55
N PRO A 93 -12.21 3.15 12.81
CA PRO A 93 -12.22 4.45 13.47
C PRO A 93 -12.95 5.50 12.62
N SER A 94 -13.48 6.53 13.28
CA SER A 94 -14.07 7.69 12.60
C SER A 94 -13.05 8.81 12.28
N SER A 95 -11.85 8.73 12.86
CA SER A 95 -10.70 9.61 12.57
C SER A 95 -9.42 8.78 12.41
N PRO A 96 -8.52 9.13 11.47
CA PRO A 96 -8.73 10.15 10.42
C PRO A 96 -9.89 9.81 9.48
N LYS A 97 -10.44 10.85 8.84
CA LYS A 97 -11.44 10.72 7.77
C LYS A 97 -10.74 10.37 6.46
N VAL A 98 -11.40 9.53 5.68
CA VAL A 98 -10.96 9.21 4.31
C VAL A 98 -11.40 10.33 3.38
N LEU A 99 -10.44 11.05 2.81
CA LEU A 99 -10.67 12.11 1.82
C LEU A 99 -10.81 11.56 0.41
N LYS A 100 -10.07 10.50 0.11
CA LYS A 100 -10.05 9.84 -1.20
C LYS A 100 -9.89 8.34 -1.02
N GLU A 101 -10.64 7.58 -1.81
CA GLU A 101 -10.55 6.11 -1.86
C GLU A 101 -10.60 5.68 -3.32
N LEU A 102 -9.62 4.89 -3.75
CA LEU A 102 -9.62 4.20 -5.04
C LEU A 102 -9.57 2.69 -4.78
N LYS A 103 -10.33 1.93 -5.56
CA LYS A 103 -10.38 0.46 -5.46
C LYS A 103 -9.83 -0.18 -6.71
N ALA A 104 -9.15 -1.31 -6.51
CA ALA A 104 -8.70 -2.11 -7.63
C ALA A 104 -9.92 -2.72 -8.34
N ASP A 105 -9.84 -2.78 -9.67
CA ASP A 105 -10.82 -3.54 -10.43
C ASP A 105 -10.43 -5.01 -10.57
N SER A 106 -11.37 -5.83 -11.01
CA SER A 106 -11.21 -7.28 -11.07
C SER A 106 -10.15 -7.76 -12.06
N ASN A 107 -9.59 -6.88 -12.90
CA ASN A 107 -8.51 -7.26 -13.82
C ASN A 107 -7.14 -7.22 -13.16
N THR A 108 -7.00 -6.54 -12.02
CA THR A 108 -5.74 -6.56 -11.26
C THR A 108 -5.47 -7.96 -10.72
N SER A 109 -4.31 -8.50 -11.10
CA SER A 109 -3.82 -9.79 -10.61
C SER A 109 -2.94 -9.59 -9.39
N VAL A 110 -3.07 -10.49 -8.42
CA VAL A 110 -2.26 -10.61 -7.21
C VAL A 110 -1.43 -11.88 -7.35
N ASN A 111 -0.11 -11.76 -7.25
CA ASN A 111 0.82 -12.88 -7.29
C ASN A 111 1.53 -12.95 -5.95
N ILE A 112 1.45 -14.11 -5.31
CA ILE A 112 2.10 -14.36 -4.02
C ILE A 112 3.09 -15.50 -4.20
N ILE A 113 4.29 -15.32 -3.68
CA ILE A 113 5.34 -16.34 -3.66
C ILE A 113 5.72 -16.60 -2.20
N GLU A 114 5.49 -17.82 -1.74
CA GLU A 114 5.90 -18.28 -0.41
C GLU A 114 7.26 -18.99 -0.50
N THR A 115 8.20 -18.59 0.35
CA THR A 115 9.48 -19.27 0.59
C THR A 115 9.55 -19.71 2.04
N VAL A 116 9.88 -20.98 2.29
CA VAL A 116 9.98 -21.55 3.64
C VAL A 116 11.43 -21.92 3.94
N GLU A 117 11.96 -21.37 5.03
CA GLU A 117 13.29 -21.66 5.54
C GLU A 117 13.20 -22.31 6.93
N THR A 118 14.15 -23.20 7.25
CA THR A 118 14.22 -23.88 8.54
C THR A 118 15.61 -23.74 9.14
N GLU A 119 15.69 -23.20 10.34
CA GLU A 119 16.92 -23.06 11.12
C GLU A 119 16.88 -23.93 12.37
N ILE A 120 17.99 -24.58 12.72
CA ILE A 120 18.14 -25.30 14.00
C ILE A 120 19.02 -24.47 14.92
N ARG A 121 18.44 -23.97 16.01
CA ARG A 121 19.15 -23.23 17.06
C ARG A 121 19.53 -24.17 18.20
N ILE A 122 20.82 -24.29 18.47
CA ILE A 122 21.35 -25.15 19.53
C ILE A 122 21.95 -24.27 20.62
N ASP A 123 21.31 -24.24 21.79
CA ASP A 123 21.86 -23.58 22.98
C ASP A 123 22.47 -24.62 23.92
N THR A 124 23.76 -24.48 24.21
CA THR A 124 24.42 -25.30 25.24
C THR A 124 24.29 -24.62 26.60
N LEU A 125 23.55 -25.23 27.51
CA LEU A 125 23.26 -24.72 28.85
C LEU A 125 24.00 -25.56 29.91
N SER A 126 24.20 -25.01 31.11
CA SER A 126 24.82 -25.75 32.23
C SER A 126 24.01 -26.99 32.66
N THR A 127 22.74 -27.06 32.26
CA THR A 127 21.80 -28.16 32.55
C THR A 127 21.61 -29.14 31.40
N GLY A 128 22.23 -28.91 30.23
CA GLY A 128 22.08 -29.75 29.03
C GLY A 128 22.04 -28.95 27.72
N VAL A 129 21.62 -29.60 26.64
CA VAL A 129 21.47 -28.98 25.30
C VAL A 129 20.00 -28.67 25.04
N LYS A 130 19.68 -27.43 24.66
CA LYS A 130 18.36 -27.04 24.13
C LYS A 130 18.47 -26.94 22.61
N ILE A 131 17.53 -27.57 21.91
CA ILE A 131 17.44 -27.54 20.45
C ILE A 131 16.08 -26.93 20.13
N ASP A 132 16.08 -25.78 19.47
CA ASP A 132 14.89 -25.16 18.90
C ASP A 132 14.95 -25.30 17.38
N THR A 133 13.83 -25.66 16.75
CA THR A 133 13.65 -25.59 15.30
C THR A 133 12.83 -24.34 15.02
N ILE A 134 13.37 -23.43 14.22
CA ILE A 134 12.72 -22.18 13.82
C ILE A 134 12.30 -22.34 12.36
N VAL A 135 11.04 -22.08 12.06
CA VAL A 135 10.53 -22.10 10.68
C VAL A 135 10.11 -20.69 10.29
N THR A 136 10.73 -20.15 9.24
CA THR A 136 10.40 -18.83 8.71
C THR A 136 9.71 -18.98 7.36
N SER A 137 8.48 -18.48 7.25
CA SER A 137 7.76 -18.34 5.98
C SER A 137 7.83 -16.89 5.52
N SER A 138 8.39 -16.65 4.33
CA SER A 138 8.46 -15.34 3.68
C SER A 138 7.47 -15.28 2.52
N TYR A 139 6.69 -14.22 2.44
CA TYR A 139 5.66 -14.01 1.42
C TYR A 139 5.97 -12.73 0.64
N GLU A 140 6.34 -12.89 -0.63
CA GLU A 140 6.52 -11.78 -1.57
C GLU A 140 5.21 -11.56 -2.34
N ILE A 141 4.75 -10.31 -2.42
CA ILE A 141 3.48 -9.95 -3.05
C ILE A 141 3.70 -8.94 -4.17
N ASN A 142 3.25 -9.29 -5.37
CA ASN A 142 3.33 -8.43 -6.55
C ASN A 142 1.96 -8.33 -7.24
N PHE A 143 1.62 -7.16 -7.78
CA PHE A 143 0.46 -7.00 -8.64
C PHE A 143 0.85 -6.90 -10.10
N THR A 144 0.00 -7.42 -10.98
CA THR A 144 0.10 -7.25 -12.44
C THR A 144 -1.19 -6.62 -12.96
N ASP A 145 -1.07 -5.73 -13.94
CA ASP A 145 -2.18 -4.95 -14.50
C ASP A 145 -2.99 -4.24 -13.39
N MET A 146 -2.28 -3.62 -12.45
CA MET A 146 -2.88 -2.94 -11.31
C MET A 146 -3.61 -1.69 -11.77
N VAL A 147 -4.92 -1.64 -11.55
CA VAL A 147 -5.79 -0.50 -11.87
C VAL A 147 -6.60 -0.14 -10.64
N LEU A 148 -6.26 0.99 -10.00
CA LEU A 148 -7.06 1.57 -8.92
C LEU A 148 -7.90 2.70 -9.51
N LYS A 149 -9.19 2.77 -9.16
CA LYS A 149 -10.08 3.85 -9.64
C LYS A 149 -11.19 4.20 -8.66
N ASN A 150 -11.82 5.36 -8.86
CA ASN A 150 -13.02 5.79 -8.17
C ASN A 150 -14.10 6.28 -9.16
N ASP A 151 -15.27 6.66 -8.64
CA ASP A 151 -16.40 7.16 -9.44
C ASP A 151 -16.18 8.59 -9.98
N GLN A 152 -15.12 9.27 -9.52
CA GLN A 152 -14.74 10.63 -9.93
C GLN A 152 -13.75 10.61 -11.11
N ASN A 153 -13.53 9.44 -11.72
CA ASN A 153 -12.56 9.17 -12.80
C ASN A 153 -11.08 9.32 -12.39
N ASP A 154 -10.76 9.40 -11.09
CA ASP A 154 -9.37 9.23 -10.67
C ASP A 154 -8.94 7.79 -11.00
N LYS A 155 -7.74 7.64 -11.56
CA LYS A 155 -7.20 6.35 -11.94
C LYS A 155 -5.69 6.30 -11.71
N ILE A 156 -5.24 5.19 -11.14
CA ILE A 156 -3.83 4.84 -11.03
C ILE A 156 -3.63 3.52 -11.77
N TYR A 157 -2.58 3.45 -12.59
CA TYR A 157 -2.25 2.26 -13.37
C TYR A 157 -0.78 1.91 -13.25
N TYR A 158 -0.50 0.64 -12.99
CA TYR A 158 0.83 0.05 -13.06
C TYR A 158 0.74 -1.29 -13.80
N GLU A 159 1.64 -1.51 -14.76
CA GLU A 159 1.77 -2.82 -15.42
C GLU A 159 2.24 -3.88 -14.42
N SER A 160 3.20 -3.52 -13.57
CA SER A 160 3.66 -4.30 -12.43
C SER A 160 3.86 -3.38 -11.22
N TYR A 161 3.47 -3.84 -10.04
CA TYR A 161 3.68 -3.13 -8.78
C TYR A 161 4.14 -4.10 -7.69
N ASP A 162 5.32 -3.85 -7.14
CA ASP A 162 5.83 -4.55 -5.97
C ASP A 162 5.16 -4.01 -4.71
N PHE A 163 4.39 -4.86 -4.03
CA PHE A 163 3.72 -4.51 -2.78
C PHE A 163 4.64 -4.72 -1.57
N GLY A 164 5.66 -5.55 -1.72
CA GLY A 164 6.65 -5.88 -0.71
C GLY A 164 6.53 -7.30 -0.16
N THR A 165 7.39 -7.55 0.82
CA THR A 165 7.58 -8.87 1.44
C THR A 165 7.33 -8.80 2.94
N PHE A 166 6.74 -9.84 3.52
CA PHE A 166 6.65 -9.99 4.97
C PHE A 166 6.94 -11.42 5.41
N GLU A 167 7.33 -11.57 6.67
CA GLU A 167 7.71 -12.86 7.24
C GLU A 167 6.79 -13.27 8.39
N ILE A 168 6.59 -14.58 8.53
CA ILE A 168 5.99 -15.24 9.69
C ILE A 168 7.02 -16.22 10.24
N ILE A 169 7.38 -16.06 11.51
CA ILE A 169 8.31 -16.93 12.22
C ILE A 169 7.50 -17.80 13.18
N ASN A 170 7.62 -19.12 13.05
CA ASN A 170 6.96 -20.14 13.85
C ASN A 170 7.96 -21.01 14.63
#